data_AF-A0A9P1J1C9-F1
#
_entry.id   AF-A0A9P1J1C9-F1
#
_cell.length_a   1.000
_cell.length_b   1.000
_cell.length_c   1.000
_cell.angle_alpha   90.00
_cell.angle_beta   90.00
_cell.angle_gamma   90.00
#
_symmetry.space_group_name_H-M   'P 1'
#
loop_
_entity.id
_entity.type
_entity.pdbx_description
1 polymer ?
#
loop_
_entity_poly.entity_id
_entity_poly.type
_entity_poly.pdbx_seq_one_letter_code
_entity_poly.pdbx_strand_id
1 'polypeptide(L)'
;MNNLEKELVDSDNLEIRTHADGTIVGVLKNVKKAIETRMTDLAKSGQLLAGRKLALFGDKGGGTTKLIIVLVHLANPNSRHNILVISIFGADDTAQNMLKYIPDVLDQLNSLETISFEQNGVLVTIDVEWMLGGDIKFLCSCHGHAGASSLEFCFFCYLVNRQCTQLRDYNGDAILRTVQSYANDALTGANSVQIGSVIIFKLVKLSHVIVPSLHILMGLADRYIFVFLLTLAAKEDNLTDIEFEKLSHTKSKMKEMVKNLDNKNNVLKTWISDKKSMEDMLLAVTSVISRKISKARNPPPTCHAGNLHLYT
;
A
#
# COMPACT_ATOMS: atom_id res chain seq x y z
N MET A 1 9.24 -24.45 -10.38
CA MET A 1 8.97 -24.62 -8.94
C MET A 1 9.01 -23.24 -8.31
N ASN A 2 7.83 -22.69 -8.03
CA ASN A 2 7.69 -21.37 -7.41
C ASN A 2 8.08 -21.46 -5.93
N ASN A 3 8.61 -20.36 -5.38
CA ASN A 3 9.09 -20.23 -3.99
C ASN A 3 8.10 -20.67 -2.88
N LEU A 4 6.82 -20.88 -3.22
CA LEU A 4 5.77 -21.39 -2.34
C LEU A 4 6.01 -22.84 -1.87
N GLU A 5 6.62 -23.70 -2.69
CA GLU A 5 6.78 -25.13 -2.38
C GLU A 5 7.86 -25.41 -1.32
N LYS A 6 8.78 -24.47 -1.08
CA LYS A 6 9.90 -24.65 -0.13
C LYS A 6 9.58 -24.23 1.31
N GLU A 7 8.54 -23.43 1.54
CA GLU A 7 8.18 -22.96 2.89
C GLU A 7 7.16 -23.86 3.61
N LEU A 8 6.64 -24.90 2.95
CA LEU A 8 5.46 -25.66 3.38
C LEU A 8 5.76 -27.14 3.68
N VAL A 9 6.83 -27.42 4.42
CA VAL A 9 7.24 -28.77 4.84
C VAL A 9 6.28 -29.32 5.91
N ASP A 10 5.11 -29.82 5.50
CA ASP A 10 4.46 -31.05 6.02
C ASP A 10 3.29 -31.44 5.10
N SER A 11 3.51 -32.40 4.20
CA SER A 11 2.76 -32.57 2.94
C SER A 11 1.32 -33.09 3.05
N ASP A 12 0.90 -33.63 4.19
CA ASP A 12 -0.41 -34.29 4.29
C ASP A 12 -1.53 -33.33 4.69
N ASN A 13 -1.20 -32.26 5.41
CA ASN A 13 -2.16 -31.30 5.96
C ASN A 13 -2.39 -30.07 5.06
N LEU A 14 -1.62 -29.89 3.99
CA LEU A 14 -1.78 -28.80 3.05
C LEU A 14 -2.66 -29.20 1.86
N GLU A 15 -3.52 -28.28 1.42
CA GLU A 15 -4.27 -28.39 0.18
C GLU A 15 -4.02 -27.16 -0.69
N ILE A 16 -3.72 -27.38 -1.97
CA ILE A 16 -3.63 -26.31 -2.96
C ILE A 16 -4.84 -26.40 -3.88
N ARG A 17 -5.56 -25.30 -4.02
CA ARG A 17 -6.77 -25.17 -4.82
C ARG A 17 -6.59 -24.04 -5.83
N THR A 18 -7.26 -24.18 -6.98
CA THR A 18 -7.38 -23.10 -7.97
C THR A 18 -8.84 -22.74 -8.10
N HIS A 19 -9.18 -21.47 -7.85
CA HIS A 19 -10.53 -20.95 -8.02
C HIS A 19 -10.85 -20.66 -9.49
N ALA A 20 -12.13 -20.50 -9.80
CA ALA A 20 -12.61 -20.31 -11.18
C ALA A 20 -12.01 -19.07 -11.89
N ASP A 21 -11.59 -18.07 -11.11
CA ASP A 21 -10.91 -16.87 -11.61
C ASP A 21 -9.39 -17.01 -11.76
N GLY A 22 -8.86 -18.22 -11.57
CA GLY A 22 -7.43 -18.51 -11.66
C GLY A 22 -6.64 -18.23 -10.38
N THR A 23 -7.28 -17.78 -9.30
CA THR A 23 -6.59 -17.54 -8.02
C THR A 23 -6.13 -18.85 -7.42
N ILE A 24 -4.82 -18.97 -7.16
CA ILE A 24 -4.24 -20.09 -6.43
C ILE A 24 -4.31 -19.82 -4.93
N VAL A 25 -4.77 -20.82 -4.20
CA VAL A 25 -4.98 -20.79 -2.74
C VAL A 25 -4.30 -22.02 -2.13
N GLY A 26 -3.45 -21.81 -1.13
CA GLY A 26 -2.96 -22.87 -0.24
C GLY A 26 -3.65 -22.75 1.11
N VAL A 27 -4.17 -23.86 1.65
CA VAL A 27 -4.81 -23.90 2.98
C VAL A 27 -4.36 -25.12 3.78
N LEU A 28 -4.35 -25.01 5.11
CA LEU A 28 -4.31 -26.17 5.97
C LEU A 28 -5.70 -26.82 6.03
N LYS A 29 -5.77 -28.12 5.71
CA LYS A 29 -7.00 -28.92 5.76
C LYS A 29 -7.59 -29.00 7.16
N ASN A 30 -6.74 -29.14 8.17
CA ASN A 30 -7.15 -29.28 9.57
C ASN A 30 -6.31 -28.36 10.46
N VAL A 31 -6.83 -27.16 10.68
CA VAL A 31 -6.19 -26.11 11.49
C VAL A 31 -6.04 -26.56 12.94
N LYS A 32 -7.08 -27.19 13.51
CA LYS A 32 -7.07 -27.67 14.90
C LYS A 32 -5.93 -28.67 15.13
N LYS A 33 -5.87 -29.71 14.30
CA LYS A 33 -4.83 -30.75 14.40
C LYS A 33 -3.42 -30.15 14.24
N ALA A 34 -3.24 -29.20 13.33
CA ALA A 34 -1.95 -28.54 13.15
C ALA A 34 -1.50 -27.78 14.42
N ILE A 35 -2.42 -27.08 15.09
CA ILE A 35 -2.15 -26.41 16.36
C ILE A 35 -1.85 -27.43 17.46
N GLU A 36 -2.65 -28.49 17.60
CA GLU A 36 -2.49 -29.53 18.63
C GLU A 36 -1.16 -30.27 18.50
N THR A 37 -0.77 -30.65 17.28
CA THR A 37 0.55 -31.22 16.98
C THR A 37 1.65 -30.25 17.38
N ARG A 38 1.55 -28.98 16.95
CA ARG A 38 2.59 -28.00 17.26
C ARG A 38 2.72 -27.73 18.75
N MET A 39 1.61 -27.67 19.49
CA MET A 39 1.64 -27.51 20.94
C MET A 39 2.22 -28.73 21.66
N THR A 40 1.92 -29.94 21.18
CA THR A 40 2.53 -31.17 21.68
C THR A 40 4.05 -31.15 21.49
N ASP A 41 4.55 -30.73 20.33
CA ASP A 41 5.98 -30.64 20.06
C ASP A 41 6.68 -29.61 20.96
N LEU A 42 6.03 -28.45 21.17
CA LEU A 42 6.55 -27.39 22.04
C LEU A 42 6.51 -27.77 23.52
N ALA A 43 5.52 -28.56 23.94
CA ALA A 43 5.47 -29.12 25.28
C ALA A 43 6.61 -30.14 25.50
N LYS A 44 6.85 -31.03 24.53
CA LYS A 44 7.94 -32.01 24.55
C LYS A 44 9.32 -31.37 24.57
N SER A 45 9.50 -30.23 23.89
CA SER A 45 10.76 -29.48 23.89
C SER A 45 10.94 -28.56 25.11
N GLY A 46 9.96 -28.50 26.03
CA GLY A 46 9.99 -27.62 27.21
C GLY A 46 9.90 -26.13 26.88
N GLN A 47 9.44 -25.78 25.66
CA GLN A 47 9.34 -24.39 25.20
C GLN A 47 7.99 -23.76 25.51
N LEU A 48 6.94 -24.58 25.66
CA LEU A 48 5.58 -24.11 25.94
C LEU A 48 5.47 -23.53 27.36
N LEU A 49 5.15 -22.25 27.45
CA LEU A 49 4.83 -21.55 28.70
C LEU A 49 3.34 -21.72 29.04
N ALA A 50 2.97 -21.42 30.28
CA ALA A 50 1.58 -21.50 30.71
C ALA A 50 0.71 -20.42 30.04
N GLY A 51 -0.40 -20.83 29.43
CA GLY A 51 -1.45 -19.93 28.94
C GLY A 51 -2.34 -20.55 27.87
N ARG A 52 -3.32 -19.77 27.41
CA ARG A 52 -4.44 -20.25 26.56
C ARG A 52 -4.79 -19.41 25.32
N LYS A 53 -4.09 -18.30 25.13
CA LYS A 53 -4.23 -17.39 24.00
C LYS A 53 -3.59 -17.93 22.72
N LEU A 54 -4.22 -17.69 21.58
CA LEU A 54 -3.68 -17.88 20.23
C LEU A 54 -3.90 -16.58 19.46
N ALA A 55 -2.90 -16.14 18.67
CA ALA A 55 -3.04 -14.89 17.94
C ALA A 55 -3.11 -15.15 16.43
N LEU A 56 -4.21 -14.74 15.82
CA LEU A 56 -4.42 -14.78 14.38
C LEU A 56 -3.90 -13.49 13.75
N PHE A 57 -3.13 -13.61 12.67
CA PHE A 57 -2.62 -12.46 11.93
C PHE A 57 -2.87 -12.62 10.44
N GLY A 58 -3.17 -11.50 9.78
CA GLY A 58 -3.18 -11.40 8.33
C GLY A 58 -2.23 -10.31 7.85
N ASP A 59 -1.61 -10.56 6.70
CA ASP A 59 -0.77 -9.58 6.01
C ASP A 59 -0.88 -9.76 4.49
N LYS A 60 -0.88 -8.64 3.78
CA LYS A 60 -0.78 -8.60 2.31
C LYS A 60 0.60 -8.08 1.92
N GLY A 61 1.37 -8.96 1.28
CA GLY A 61 2.70 -8.62 0.76
C GLY A 61 2.95 -9.26 -0.59
N GLY A 62 3.54 -8.50 -1.52
CA GLY A 62 4.00 -9.01 -2.82
C GLY A 62 2.90 -9.65 -3.68
N GLY A 63 1.66 -9.13 -3.61
CA GLY A 63 0.52 -9.65 -4.38
C GLY A 63 -0.16 -10.89 -3.76
N THR A 64 0.27 -11.32 -2.57
CA THR A 64 -0.33 -12.45 -1.85
C THR A 64 -0.80 -12.00 -0.47
N THR A 65 -1.92 -12.57 -0.02
CA THR A 65 -2.38 -12.49 1.36
C THR A 65 -2.02 -13.77 2.08
N LYS A 66 -1.55 -13.65 3.31
CA LYS A 66 -1.22 -14.77 4.21
C LYS A 66 -2.04 -14.63 5.47
N LEU A 67 -2.63 -15.73 5.92
CA LEU A 67 -3.24 -15.85 7.24
C LEU A 67 -2.41 -16.82 8.07
N ILE A 68 -2.03 -16.40 9.27
CA ILE A 68 -1.11 -17.11 10.14
C ILE A 68 -1.63 -17.16 11.57
N ILE A 69 -1.25 -18.19 12.32
CA ILE A 69 -1.44 -18.28 13.75
C ILE A 69 -0.09 -18.18 14.43
N VAL A 70 -0.01 -17.35 15.46
CA VAL A 70 1.15 -17.17 16.32
C VAL A 70 0.82 -17.75 17.70
N LEU A 71 1.69 -18.66 18.16
CA LEU A 71 1.62 -19.22 19.50
C LEU A 71 2.26 -18.24 20.48
N VAL A 72 1.44 -17.61 21.33
CA VAL A 72 1.91 -16.50 22.19
C VAL A 72 2.56 -16.97 23.50
N HIS A 73 2.36 -18.22 23.91
CA HIS A 73 2.93 -18.76 25.18
C HIS A 73 4.32 -19.33 24.98
N LEU A 74 5.21 -18.52 24.43
CA LEU A 74 6.60 -18.86 24.17
C LEU A 74 7.46 -17.67 24.60
N ALA A 75 8.72 -17.91 24.94
CA ALA A 75 9.63 -16.82 25.33
C ALA A 75 9.81 -15.76 24.23
N ASN A 76 9.77 -16.18 22.97
CA ASN A 76 9.89 -15.32 21.79
C ASN A 76 8.73 -15.60 20.82
N PRO A 77 7.51 -15.13 21.12
CA PRO A 77 6.31 -15.52 20.37
C PRO A 77 6.34 -14.98 18.93
N ASN A 78 7.01 -13.85 18.70
CA ASN A 78 7.19 -13.22 17.38
C ASN A 78 8.31 -13.84 16.53
N SER A 79 8.94 -14.94 16.96
CA SER A 79 9.92 -15.67 16.16
C SER A 79 9.25 -16.36 14.97
N ARG A 80 9.90 -16.35 13.80
CA ARG A 80 9.43 -17.07 12.60
C ARG A 80 9.14 -18.55 12.82
N HIS A 81 9.81 -19.17 13.79
CA HIS A 81 9.64 -20.59 14.13
C HIS A 81 8.35 -20.88 14.91
N ASN A 82 7.65 -19.83 15.35
CA ASN A 82 6.43 -19.90 16.16
C ASN A 82 5.19 -19.43 15.40
N ILE A 83 5.34 -19.28 14.08
CA ILE A 83 4.30 -18.86 13.16
C ILE A 83 3.85 -20.09 12.36
N LEU A 84 2.56 -20.41 12.44
CA LEU A 84 1.91 -21.42 11.64
C LEU A 84 1.15 -20.74 10.51
N VAL A 85 1.54 -20.96 9.25
CA VAL A 85 0.79 -20.47 8.09
C VAL A 85 -0.42 -21.36 7.88
N ILE A 86 -1.63 -20.78 7.97
CA ILE A 86 -2.88 -21.53 7.81
C ILE A 86 -3.51 -21.34 6.43
N SER A 87 -3.25 -20.21 5.78
CA SER A 87 -3.61 -20.02 4.38
C SER A 87 -2.75 -18.97 3.67
N ILE A 88 -2.69 -19.10 2.34
CA ILE A 88 -2.05 -18.15 1.43
C ILE A 88 -2.85 -18.07 0.13
N PHE A 89 -3.12 -16.87 -0.38
CA PHE A 89 -3.85 -16.71 -1.64
C PHE A 89 -3.43 -15.45 -2.41
N GLY A 90 -3.54 -15.50 -3.73
CA GLY A 90 -3.16 -14.44 -4.66
C GLY A 90 -4.19 -13.32 -4.82
N ALA A 91 -4.66 -12.71 -3.73
CA ALA A 91 -5.59 -11.58 -3.78
C ALA A 91 -5.39 -10.63 -2.58
N ASP A 92 -6.14 -9.54 -2.56
CA ASP A 92 -6.17 -8.61 -1.43
C ASP A 92 -6.77 -9.25 -0.18
N ASP A 93 -6.33 -8.78 0.98
CA ASP A 93 -6.69 -9.21 2.33
C ASP A 93 -8.07 -8.71 2.79
N THR A 94 -9.01 -8.59 1.86
CA THR A 94 -10.36 -8.13 2.16
C THR A 94 -11.21 -9.27 2.75
N ALA A 95 -12.15 -8.93 3.62
CA ALA A 95 -13.15 -9.86 4.14
C ALA A 95 -13.88 -10.62 3.03
N GLN A 96 -14.23 -9.93 1.94
CA GLN A 96 -14.88 -10.54 0.76
C GLN A 96 -14.00 -11.63 0.14
N ASN A 97 -12.70 -11.34 -0.06
CA ASN A 97 -11.77 -12.31 -0.61
C ASN A 97 -11.51 -13.48 0.34
N MET A 98 -11.40 -13.22 1.65
CA MET A 98 -11.24 -14.30 2.64
C MET A 98 -12.47 -15.22 2.67
N LEU A 99 -13.69 -14.66 2.69
CA LEU A 99 -14.94 -15.42 2.64
C LEU A 99 -15.07 -16.22 1.33
N LYS A 100 -14.53 -15.71 0.23
CA LYS A 100 -14.55 -16.38 -1.07
C LYS A 100 -13.51 -17.50 -1.17
N TYR A 101 -12.26 -17.22 -0.80
CA TYR A 101 -11.14 -18.10 -1.11
C TYR A 101 -10.84 -19.13 -0.03
N ILE A 102 -11.13 -18.84 1.24
CA ILE A 102 -10.80 -19.70 2.38
C ILE A 102 -11.98 -19.91 3.36
N PRO A 103 -13.23 -20.11 2.88
CA PRO A 103 -14.41 -20.23 3.76
C PRO A 103 -14.28 -21.36 4.78
N ASP A 104 -13.71 -22.50 4.37
CA ASP A 104 -13.49 -23.67 5.21
C ASP A 104 -12.48 -23.43 6.34
N VAL A 105 -11.46 -22.59 6.10
CA VAL A 105 -10.52 -22.18 7.15
C VAL A 105 -11.23 -21.24 8.13
N LEU A 106 -12.05 -20.31 7.64
CA LEU A 106 -12.82 -19.41 8.51
C LEU A 106 -13.83 -20.18 9.38
N ASP A 107 -14.50 -21.18 8.83
CA ASP A 107 -15.43 -22.04 9.58
C ASP A 107 -14.71 -22.83 10.67
N GLN A 108 -13.53 -23.38 10.38
CA GLN A 108 -12.69 -24.04 11.37
C GLN A 108 -12.29 -23.08 12.50
N LEU A 109 -11.80 -21.89 12.16
CA LEU A 109 -11.41 -20.88 13.16
C LEU A 109 -12.58 -20.43 14.02
N ASN A 110 -13.75 -20.21 13.41
CA ASN A 110 -14.97 -19.77 14.09
C ASN A 110 -15.65 -20.87 14.91
N SER A 111 -15.20 -22.11 14.80
CA SER A 111 -15.68 -23.26 15.58
C SER A 111 -14.64 -23.78 16.58
N LEU A 112 -13.43 -23.19 16.60
CA LEU A 112 -12.32 -23.67 17.42
C LEU A 112 -12.34 -23.02 18.81
N GLU A 113 -13.11 -23.63 19.71
CA GLU A 113 -13.23 -23.21 21.12
C GLU A 113 -12.21 -23.90 22.04
N THR A 114 -11.77 -25.11 21.70
CA THR A 114 -10.87 -25.92 22.53
C THR A 114 -9.82 -26.66 21.71
N ILE A 115 -8.66 -26.88 22.32
CA ILE A 115 -7.54 -27.67 21.77
C ILE A 115 -7.03 -28.67 22.81
N SER A 116 -6.66 -29.86 22.35
CA SER A 116 -6.14 -30.95 23.17
C SER A 116 -4.74 -31.36 22.70
N PHE A 117 -3.75 -31.35 23.60
CA PHE A 117 -2.36 -31.67 23.28
C PHE A 117 -1.69 -32.49 24.39
N GLU A 118 -0.63 -33.21 24.05
CA GLU A 118 0.09 -34.05 25.01
C GLU A 118 1.17 -33.23 25.74
N GLN A 119 1.12 -33.23 27.07
CA GLN A 119 2.13 -32.61 27.93
C GLN A 119 2.55 -33.61 29.01
N ASN A 120 3.84 -33.95 29.04
CA ASN A 120 4.41 -34.93 29.99
C ASN A 120 3.66 -36.28 30.00
N GLY A 121 3.23 -36.77 28.83
CA GLY A 121 2.48 -38.03 28.69
C GLY A 121 1.00 -37.95 29.09
N VAL A 122 0.49 -36.76 29.43
CA VAL A 122 -0.92 -36.53 29.78
C VAL A 122 -1.59 -35.70 28.69
N LEU A 123 -2.79 -36.10 28.29
CA LEU A 123 -3.62 -35.28 27.39
C LEU A 123 -4.20 -34.10 28.17
N VAL A 124 -3.82 -32.90 27.79
CA VAL A 124 -4.30 -31.63 28.36
C VAL A 124 -5.25 -30.97 27.36
N THR A 125 -6.40 -30.52 27.83
CA THR A 125 -7.37 -29.75 27.02
C THR A 125 -7.51 -28.36 27.59
N ILE A 126 -7.43 -27.34 26.73
CA ILE A 126 -7.60 -25.94 27.12
C ILE A 126 -8.60 -25.22 26.22
N ASP A 127 -9.26 -24.22 26.79
CA ASP A 127 -10.10 -23.27 26.04
C ASP A 127 -9.22 -22.31 25.25
N VAL A 128 -9.56 -22.05 24.00
CA VAL A 128 -8.83 -21.14 23.13
C VAL A 128 -9.31 -19.70 23.35
N GLU A 129 -8.36 -18.81 23.64
CA GLU A 129 -8.63 -17.38 23.72
C GLU A 129 -8.00 -16.66 22.52
N TRP A 130 -8.80 -16.38 21.49
CA TRP A 130 -8.30 -15.76 20.28
C TRP A 130 -7.96 -14.29 20.46
N MET A 131 -6.81 -13.91 19.92
CA MET A 131 -6.39 -12.54 19.64
C MET A 131 -6.31 -12.34 18.13
N LEU A 132 -6.52 -11.11 17.67
CA LEU A 132 -6.44 -10.77 16.25
C LEU A 132 -5.47 -9.62 16.04
N GLY A 133 -4.47 -9.81 15.19
CA GLY A 133 -3.50 -8.78 14.81
C GLY A 133 -3.33 -8.69 13.30
N GLY A 134 -2.50 -7.76 12.87
CA GLY A 134 -2.22 -7.48 11.46
C GLY A 134 -2.01 -5.99 11.28
N ASP A 135 -1.83 -5.52 10.05
CA ASP A 135 -1.84 -4.09 9.80
C ASP A 135 -3.27 -3.50 10.01
N ILE A 136 -3.37 -2.16 10.04
CA ILE A 136 -4.66 -1.51 10.29
C ILE A 136 -5.68 -1.79 9.17
N LYS A 137 -5.23 -2.02 7.93
CA LYS A 137 -6.10 -2.26 6.79
C LYS A 137 -6.75 -3.63 6.91
N PHE A 138 -5.97 -4.66 7.21
CA PHE A 138 -6.44 -6.01 7.50
C PHE A 138 -7.44 -6.00 8.65
N LEU A 139 -7.09 -5.37 9.77
CA LEU A 139 -7.94 -5.28 10.96
C LEU A 139 -9.27 -4.58 10.64
N CYS A 140 -9.24 -3.45 9.91
CA CYS A 140 -10.46 -2.79 9.47
C CYS A 140 -11.31 -3.72 8.59
N SER A 141 -10.69 -4.46 7.67
CA SER A 141 -11.43 -5.37 6.79
C SER A 141 -12.10 -6.50 7.57
N CYS A 142 -11.42 -7.09 8.56
CA CYS A 142 -11.97 -8.16 9.40
C CYS A 142 -13.20 -7.73 10.20
N HIS A 143 -13.34 -6.43 10.49
CA HIS A 143 -14.46 -5.87 11.24
C HIS A 143 -15.53 -5.21 10.36
N GLY A 144 -15.33 -5.15 9.03
CA GLY A 144 -16.21 -4.40 8.15
C GLY A 144 -16.07 -2.87 8.31
N HIS A 145 -14.98 -2.38 8.88
CA HIS A 145 -14.74 -0.95 9.06
C HIS A 145 -14.30 -0.28 7.75
N ALA A 146 -14.66 1.00 7.56
CA ALA A 146 -14.34 1.77 6.35
C ALA A 146 -12.86 2.17 6.23
N GLY A 147 -12.03 1.81 7.22
CA GLY A 147 -10.58 2.06 7.21
C GLY A 147 -10.13 3.17 8.15
N ALA A 148 -8.80 3.34 8.25
CA ALA A 148 -8.16 4.27 9.18
C ALA A 148 -8.34 5.76 8.81
N SER A 149 -8.68 6.06 7.56
CA SER A 149 -8.90 7.43 7.08
C SER A 149 -10.35 7.91 7.22
N SER A 150 -11.21 7.09 7.84
CA SER A 150 -12.62 7.39 8.04
C SER A 150 -12.86 8.41 9.17
N LEU A 151 -14.09 8.87 9.30
CA LEU A 151 -14.44 9.90 10.29
C LEU A 151 -14.31 9.33 11.72
N GLU A 152 -14.96 8.20 11.98
CA GLU A 152 -14.80 7.40 13.20
C GLU A 152 -13.71 6.35 12.97
N PHE A 153 -12.45 6.77 12.94
CA PHE A 153 -11.32 5.92 12.54
C PHE A 153 -11.04 4.72 13.47
N CYS A 154 -11.50 4.79 14.73
CA CYS A 154 -11.22 3.78 15.73
C CYS A 154 -12.19 2.60 15.61
N PHE A 155 -11.65 1.39 15.49
CA PHE A 155 -12.44 0.17 15.49
C PHE A 155 -12.86 -0.30 16.90
N PHE A 156 -12.40 0.38 17.97
CA PHE A 156 -12.82 0.11 19.35
C PHE A 156 -13.89 1.08 19.87
N CYS A 157 -13.99 2.29 19.34
CA CYS A 157 -14.88 3.33 19.88
C CYS A 157 -15.39 4.28 18.79
N TYR A 158 -16.35 5.14 19.15
CA TYR A 158 -16.97 6.12 18.27
C TYR A 158 -16.25 7.48 18.21
N LEU A 159 -14.98 7.55 18.60
CA LEU A 159 -14.22 8.80 18.55
C LEU A 159 -14.01 9.27 17.11
N VAL A 160 -14.26 10.56 16.89
CA VAL A 160 -14.15 11.22 15.59
C VAL A 160 -12.76 11.83 15.41
N ASN A 161 -12.13 11.55 14.27
CA ASN A 161 -10.76 11.93 13.90
C ASN A 161 -10.46 13.43 14.09
N ARG A 162 -11.44 14.29 13.81
CA ARG A 162 -11.29 15.76 13.90
C ARG A 162 -11.51 16.36 15.28
N GLN A 163 -12.01 15.57 16.23
CA GLN A 163 -12.27 16.03 17.61
C GLN A 163 -11.11 15.75 18.56
N CYS A 164 -10.16 14.90 18.16
CA CYS A 164 -9.03 14.50 18.99
C CYS A 164 -7.74 15.17 18.47
N THR A 165 -7.60 16.47 18.74
CA THR A 165 -6.43 17.25 18.30
C THR A 165 -5.30 17.24 19.33
N GLN A 166 -5.61 16.86 20.57
CA GLN A 166 -4.67 16.81 21.68
C GLN A 166 -4.77 15.48 22.41
N LEU A 167 -3.67 15.04 23.03
CA LEU A 167 -3.63 13.80 23.83
C LEU A 167 -4.71 13.76 24.93
N ARG A 168 -5.08 14.91 25.49
CA ARG A 168 -6.14 15.02 26.52
C ARG A 168 -7.53 14.67 25.99
N ASP A 169 -7.77 14.82 24.69
CA ASP A 169 -9.06 14.55 24.06
C ASP A 169 -9.34 13.02 24.03
N TYR A 170 -8.30 12.21 24.23
CA TYR A 170 -8.38 10.76 24.37
C TYR A 170 -8.63 10.28 25.82
N ASN A 171 -8.69 11.18 26.81
CA ASN A 171 -8.96 10.85 28.22
C ASN A 171 -10.46 10.88 28.60
N GLY A 172 -11.36 10.91 27.62
CA GLY A 172 -12.82 10.98 27.84
C GLY A 172 -13.53 9.63 27.89
N ASP A 173 -14.80 9.65 28.31
CA ASP A 173 -15.77 8.54 28.30
C ASP A 173 -16.10 8.10 26.86
N ALA A 174 -15.12 7.55 26.14
CA ALA A 174 -15.32 7.08 24.79
C ALA A 174 -16.29 5.89 24.78
N ILE A 175 -17.41 6.04 24.06
CA ILE A 175 -18.37 4.96 23.87
C ILE A 175 -17.69 3.86 23.04
N LEU A 176 -17.56 2.69 23.64
CA LEU A 176 -16.96 1.52 23.00
C LEU A 176 -17.93 0.88 22.01
N ARG A 177 -17.37 0.38 20.91
CA ARG A 177 -18.09 -0.45 19.94
C ARG A 177 -18.31 -1.84 20.51
N THR A 178 -19.39 -2.47 20.08
CA THR A 178 -19.70 -3.88 20.35
C THR A 178 -19.93 -4.61 19.03
N VAL A 179 -19.92 -5.95 19.06
CA VAL A 179 -20.29 -6.76 17.90
C VAL A 179 -21.69 -6.38 17.39
N GLN A 180 -22.64 -6.15 18.31
CA GLN A 180 -23.99 -5.74 17.96
C GLN A 180 -24.03 -4.34 17.34
N SER A 181 -23.24 -3.40 17.85
CA SER A 181 -23.22 -2.05 17.31
C SER A 181 -22.63 -2.02 15.90
N TYR A 182 -21.59 -2.81 15.63
CA TYR A 182 -21.10 -3.05 14.26
C TYR A 182 -22.18 -3.61 13.33
N ALA A 183 -22.94 -4.61 13.79
CA ALA A 183 -24.02 -5.19 13.00
C ALA A 183 -25.11 -4.15 12.67
N ASN A 184 -25.47 -3.30 13.64
CA ASN A 184 -26.45 -2.23 13.43
C ASN A 184 -25.92 -1.17 12.45
N ASP A 185 -24.68 -0.72 12.63
CA ASP A 185 -24.03 0.27 11.78
C ASP A 185 -23.88 -0.24 10.33
N ALA A 186 -23.63 -1.53 10.14
CA ALA A 186 -23.56 -2.17 8.83
C ALA A 186 -24.89 -2.17 8.05
N LEU A 187 -26.04 -1.94 8.69
CA LEU A 187 -27.33 -1.84 7.99
C LEU A 187 -27.43 -0.55 7.17
N THR A 188 -26.82 0.54 7.64
CA THR A 188 -26.96 1.88 7.08
C THR A 188 -25.65 2.47 6.58
N GLY A 189 -24.51 1.88 6.97
CA GLY A 189 -23.18 2.43 6.71
C GLY A 189 -22.79 3.54 7.69
N ALA A 190 -23.47 3.63 8.83
CA ALA A 190 -23.20 4.64 9.84
C ALA A 190 -21.84 4.41 10.52
N ASN A 191 -21.33 5.47 11.16
CA ASN A 191 -20.16 5.40 12.05
C ASN A 191 -18.95 4.69 11.42
N SER A 192 -18.70 4.96 10.13
CA SER A 192 -17.58 4.42 9.38
C SER A 192 -17.56 2.88 9.28
N VAL A 193 -18.73 2.25 9.23
CA VAL A 193 -18.90 0.81 8.94
C VAL A 193 -19.38 0.61 7.51
N GLN A 194 -18.93 -0.45 6.83
CA GLN A 194 -19.32 -0.76 5.46
C GLN A 194 -20.71 -1.41 5.43
N ILE A 195 -21.55 -1.00 4.48
CA ILE A 195 -22.92 -1.53 4.34
C ILE A 195 -22.87 -3.03 4.03
N GLY A 196 -23.67 -3.81 4.77
CA GLY A 196 -23.78 -5.26 4.62
C GLY A 196 -22.55 -6.04 5.09
N SER A 197 -21.59 -5.39 5.75
CA SER A 197 -20.39 -6.05 6.27
C SER A 197 -20.67 -6.87 7.53
N VAL A 198 -19.80 -7.84 7.78
CA VAL A 198 -19.85 -8.72 8.95
C VAL A 198 -18.45 -8.90 9.55
N ILE A 199 -18.38 -9.10 10.86
CA ILE A 199 -17.14 -9.49 11.52
C ILE A 199 -16.84 -10.95 11.15
N ILE A 200 -15.69 -11.20 10.53
CA ILE A 200 -15.37 -12.52 9.95
C ILE A 200 -14.80 -13.52 10.98
N PHE A 201 -14.17 -13.02 12.06
CA PHE A 201 -13.63 -13.84 13.15
C PHE A 201 -14.50 -13.70 14.40
N LYS A 202 -15.56 -14.51 14.49
CA LYS A 202 -16.65 -14.40 15.47
C LYS A 202 -16.23 -14.74 16.90
N LEU A 203 -15.24 -15.61 17.06
CA LEU A 203 -14.71 -15.98 18.38
C LEU A 203 -13.68 -14.99 18.93
N VAL A 204 -13.26 -13.99 18.13
CA VAL A 204 -12.37 -12.92 18.59
C VAL A 204 -13.21 -11.84 19.26
N LYS A 205 -12.93 -11.56 20.54
CA LYS A 205 -13.52 -10.39 21.23
C LYS A 205 -12.89 -9.11 20.69
N LEU A 206 -13.66 -8.03 20.57
CA LEU A 206 -13.12 -6.72 20.20
C LEU A 206 -11.97 -6.29 21.12
N SER A 207 -12.06 -6.58 22.42
CA SER A 207 -10.99 -6.31 23.39
C SER A 207 -9.70 -7.12 23.18
N HIS A 208 -9.70 -8.11 22.30
CA HIS A 208 -8.54 -8.96 21.98
C HIS A 208 -7.91 -8.63 20.63
N VAL A 209 -8.30 -7.52 20.00
CA VAL A 209 -7.61 -7.01 18.83
C VAL A 209 -6.31 -6.33 19.25
N ILE A 210 -5.21 -6.77 18.66
CA ILE A 210 -3.85 -6.28 18.90
C ILE A 210 -3.65 -5.02 18.06
N VAL A 211 -3.32 -3.92 18.73
CA VAL A 211 -2.96 -2.66 18.06
C VAL A 211 -1.65 -2.86 17.29
N PRO A 212 -1.54 -2.43 16.01
CA PRO A 212 -0.39 -2.67 15.16
C PRO A 212 0.82 -1.80 15.53
N SER A 213 1.45 -2.09 16.66
CA SER A 213 2.55 -1.29 17.25
C SER A 213 3.70 -1.04 16.28
N LEU A 214 4.11 -2.06 15.50
CA LEU A 214 5.15 -1.91 14.48
C LEU A 214 4.78 -0.84 13.45
N HIS A 215 3.56 -0.90 12.91
CA HIS A 215 3.09 0.08 11.91
C HIS A 215 2.90 1.47 12.51
N ILE A 216 2.53 1.57 13.79
CA ILE A 216 2.49 2.85 14.50
C ILE A 216 3.91 3.44 14.60
N LEU A 217 4.89 2.65 15.03
CA LEU A 217 6.29 3.10 15.12
C LEU A 217 6.84 3.50 13.75
N MET A 218 6.54 2.72 12.71
CA MET A 218 6.90 3.06 11.32
C MET A 218 6.28 4.39 10.89
N GLY A 219 4.99 4.61 11.17
CA GLY A 219 4.30 5.86 10.84
C GLY A 219 4.83 7.07 11.61
N LEU A 220 5.21 6.89 12.88
CA LEU A 220 5.86 7.93 13.69
C LEU A 220 7.25 8.28 13.14
N ALA A 221 8.07 7.27 12.83
CA ALA A 221 9.39 7.46 12.24
C ALA A 221 9.29 8.15 10.87
N ASP A 222 8.36 7.73 10.02
CA ASP A 222 8.10 8.38 8.73
C ASP A 222 7.73 9.86 8.91
N ARG A 223 6.72 10.14 9.74
CA ARG A 223 6.21 11.50 9.94
C ARG A 223 7.23 12.45 10.58
N TYR A 224 7.94 12.02 11.62
CA TYR A 224 8.75 12.92 12.44
C TYR A 224 10.25 12.85 12.16
N ILE A 225 10.74 11.76 11.57
CA ILE A 225 12.16 11.58 11.28
C ILE A 225 12.38 11.66 9.77
N PHE A 226 11.83 10.73 8.99
CA PHE A 226 12.18 10.62 7.57
C PHE A 226 11.66 11.79 6.74
N VAL A 227 10.38 12.16 6.88
CA VAL A 227 9.82 13.33 6.17
C VAL A 227 10.56 14.62 6.57
N PHE A 228 10.95 14.75 7.83
CA PHE A 228 11.72 15.90 8.30
C PHE A 228 13.11 15.96 7.67
N LEU A 229 13.88 14.87 7.74
CA LEU A 229 15.21 14.78 7.16
C LEU A 229 15.18 14.96 5.64
N LEU A 230 14.21 14.36 4.95
CA LEU A 230 13.99 14.56 3.52
C LEU A 230 13.67 16.03 3.19
N THR A 231 12.90 16.70 4.04
CA THR A 231 12.59 18.13 3.86
C THR A 231 13.83 18.99 4.07
N LEU A 232 14.69 18.68 5.04
CA LEU A 232 15.96 19.39 5.24
C LEU A 232 16.91 19.16 4.06
N ALA A 233 17.12 17.90 3.66
CA ALA A 233 17.97 17.56 2.52
C ALA A 233 17.49 18.26 1.24
N ALA A 234 16.18 18.25 0.97
CA ALA A 234 15.64 18.93 -0.20
C ALA A 234 15.77 20.45 -0.14
N LYS A 235 15.83 21.08 1.05
CA LYS A 235 16.11 22.51 1.18
C LYS A 235 17.58 22.83 0.89
N GLU A 236 18.50 22.01 1.37
CA GLU A 236 19.93 22.16 1.10
C GLU A 236 20.28 21.88 -0.38
N ASP A 237 19.65 20.87 -0.96
CA ASP A 237 19.80 20.52 -2.38
C ASP A 237 19.06 21.49 -3.32
N ASN A 238 18.28 22.42 -2.77
CA ASN A 238 17.56 23.41 -3.56
C ASN A 238 18.51 24.50 -4.04
N LEU A 239 19.06 24.31 -5.24
CA LEU A 239 19.87 25.34 -5.91
C LEU A 239 19.03 26.49 -6.51
N THR A 240 17.74 26.58 -6.15
CA THR A 240 16.80 27.59 -6.65
C THR A 240 16.11 28.32 -5.50
N ASP A 241 15.63 29.55 -5.75
CA ASP A 241 14.89 30.34 -4.75
C ASP A 241 13.43 29.90 -4.56
N ILE A 242 13.05 28.71 -5.04
CA ILE A 242 11.66 28.22 -5.01
C ILE A 242 11.41 27.48 -3.69
N GLU A 243 10.52 27.99 -2.83
CA GLU A 243 10.15 27.28 -1.60
C GLU A 243 9.42 25.95 -1.89
N PHE A 244 9.90 24.87 -1.29
CA PHE A 244 9.20 23.58 -1.31
C PHE A 244 8.08 23.55 -0.28
N GLU A 245 6.81 23.50 -0.72
CA GLU A 245 5.72 23.05 0.14
C GLU A 245 5.90 21.55 0.45
N LYS A 246 5.94 21.23 1.76
CA LYS A 246 6.05 19.90 2.39
C LYS A 246 6.06 18.70 1.43
N LEU A 247 7.17 17.98 1.42
CA LEU A 247 7.47 16.80 0.60
C LEU A 247 6.59 15.57 0.79
N SER A 248 5.48 15.66 1.53
CA SER A 248 4.58 14.52 1.71
C SER A 248 3.77 14.28 0.44
N HIS A 249 4.18 13.27 -0.34
CA HIS A 249 3.46 12.67 -1.49
C HIS A 249 3.50 13.40 -2.84
N THR A 250 4.43 14.34 -3.02
CA THR A 250 4.48 15.26 -4.17
C THR A 250 5.33 14.75 -5.34
N LYS A 251 5.67 13.45 -5.47
CA LYS A 251 6.45 12.97 -6.65
C LYS A 251 5.75 13.26 -7.98
N SER A 252 4.41 13.16 -8.02
CA SER A 252 3.62 13.44 -9.23
C SER A 252 3.61 14.94 -9.55
N LYS A 253 3.28 15.77 -8.56
CA LYS A 253 3.26 17.23 -8.70
C LYS A 253 4.65 17.84 -8.96
N MET A 254 5.72 17.30 -8.38
CA MET A 254 7.10 17.71 -8.69
C MET A 254 7.47 17.34 -10.13
N LYS A 255 7.12 16.14 -10.61
CA LYS A 255 7.30 15.78 -12.03
C LYS A 255 6.53 16.71 -12.97
N GLU A 256 5.32 17.11 -12.58
CA GLU A 256 4.51 18.05 -13.34
C GLU A 256 5.11 19.47 -13.36
N MET A 257 5.61 19.96 -12.21
CA MET A 257 6.34 21.23 -12.14
C MET A 257 7.62 21.23 -12.98
N VAL A 258 8.42 20.17 -12.91
CA VAL A 258 9.63 20.01 -13.74
C VAL A 258 9.27 20.03 -15.23
N LYS A 259 8.22 19.29 -15.63
CA LYS A 259 7.75 19.28 -17.02
C LYS A 259 7.28 20.67 -17.48
N ASN A 260 6.60 21.42 -16.61
CA ASN A 260 6.17 22.79 -16.91
C ASN A 260 7.35 23.76 -17.04
N LEU A 261 8.39 23.61 -16.20
CA LEU A 261 9.61 24.41 -16.29
C LEU A 261 10.40 24.09 -17.57
N ASP A 262 10.54 22.82 -17.94
CA ASP A 262 11.19 22.40 -19.18
C ASP A 262 10.46 22.96 -20.41
N ASN A 263 9.12 22.92 -20.41
CA ASN A 263 8.32 23.51 -21.48
C ASN A 263 8.57 25.02 -21.60
N LYS A 264 8.58 25.76 -20.48
CA LYS A 264 8.89 27.20 -20.49
C LYS A 264 10.32 27.47 -21.00
N ASN A 265 11.29 26.66 -20.58
CA ASN A 265 12.68 26.81 -20.98
C ASN A 265 12.87 26.56 -22.49
N ASN A 266 12.16 25.58 -23.04
CA ASN A 266 12.16 25.32 -24.48
C ASN A 266 11.57 26.50 -25.28
N VAL A 267 10.45 27.08 -24.83
CA VAL A 267 9.87 28.28 -25.47
C VAL A 267 10.86 29.44 -25.46
N LEU A 268 11.53 29.68 -24.32
CA LEU A 268 12.57 30.71 -24.19
C LEU A 268 13.76 30.48 -25.13
N LYS A 269 14.21 29.24 -25.28
CA LYS A 269 15.29 28.90 -26.24
C LYS A 269 14.90 29.19 -27.68
N THR A 270 13.66 28.89 -28.07
CA THR A 270 13.14 29.23 -29.40
C THR A 270 13.14 30.75 -29.61
N TRP A 271 12.65 31.51 -28.62
CA TRP A 271 12.65 32.97 -28.69
C TRP A 271 14.06 33.57 -28.82
N ILE A 272 15.05 33.02 -28.11
CA ILE A 272 16.44 33.44 -28.24
C ILE A 272 16.99 33.14 -29.64
N SER A 273 16.66 31.97 -30.20
CA SER A 273 17.04 31.59 -31.56
C SER A 273 16.42 32.52 -32.61
N ASP A 274 15.14 32.83 -32.48
CA ASP A 274 14.42 33.72 -33.39
C ASP A 274 14.98 35.14 -33.34
N LYS A 275 15.30 35.63 -32.14
CA LYS A 275 15.96 36.94 -31.96
C LYS A 275 17.32 36.97 -32.66
N LYS A 276 18.13 35.92 -32.50
CA LYS A 276 19.44 35.82 -33.15
C LYS A 276 19.32 35.80 -34.69
N SER A 277 18.34 35.06 -35.21
CA SER A 277 18.02 35.05 -36.65
C SER A 277 17.61 36.44 -37.16
N MET A 278 16.84 37.19 -36.38
CA MET A 278 16.50 38.58 -36.71
C MET A 278 17.73 39.51 -36.69
N GLU A 279 18.62 39.36 -35.72
CA GLU A 279 19.88 40.12 -35.64
C GLU A 279 20.78 39.82 -36.85
N ASP A 280 20.89 38.56 -37.25
CA ASP A 280 21.63 38.12 -38.44
C ASP A 280 21.03 38.69 -39.73
N MET A 281 19.69 38.72 -39.83
CA MET A 281 18.98 39.32 -40.97
C MET A 281 19.19 40.84 -41.03
N LEU A 282 19.17 41.52 -39.87
CA LEU A 282 19.45 42.95 -39.78
C LEU A 282 20.89 43.28 -40.19
N LEU A 283 21.86 42.47 -39.76
CA LEU A 283 23.25 42.56 -40.20
C LEU A 283 23.38 42.37 -41.72
N ALA A 284 22.69 41.37 -42.28
CA ALA A 284 22.69 41.12 -43.72
C ALA A 284 22.10 42.31 -44.49
N VAL A 285 20.95 42.85 -44.08
CA VAL A 285 20.32 44.04 -44.68
C VAL A 285 21.25 45.25 -44.59
N THR A 286 21.86 45.49 -43.42
CA THR A 286 22.80 46.60 -43.22
C THR A 286 24.05 46.45 -44.10
N SER A 287 24.54 45.23 -44.31
CA SER A 287 25.66 44.94 -45.21
C SER A 287 25.31 45.21 -46.69
N VAL A 288 24.06 44.97 -47.10
CA VAL A 288 23.57 45.27 -48.46
C VAL A 288 23.43 46.77 -48.65
N ILE A 289 22.86 47.49 -47.67
CA ILE A 289 22.69 48.95 -47.72
C ILE A 289 24.05 49.67 -47.74
N SER A 290 25.04 49.16 -47.01
CA SER A 290 26.39 49.75 -46.95
C SER A 290 27.28 49.44 -48.15
N ARG A 291 26.91 48.49 -49.03
CA ARG A 291 27.60 48.28 -50.30
C ARG A 291 27.30 49.45 -51.24
N LYS A 292 28.30 50.31 -51.45
CA LYS A 292 28.26 51.26 -52.58
C LYS A 292 28.10 50.48 -53.87
N ILE A 293 27.01 50.71 -54.59
CA ILE A 293 26.81 50.19 -55.95
C ILE A 293 27.97 50.70 -56.81
N SER A 294 28.95 49.84 -57.10
CA SER A 294 29.95 50.13 -58.13
C SER A 294 29.24 50.12 -59.48
N LYS A 295 29.32 51.25 -60.20
CA LYS A 295 28.74 51.51 -61.53
C LYS A 295 28.50 50.23 -62.34
N ALA A 296 27.24 50.01 -62.75
CA ALA A 296 26.88 48.98 -63.71
C ALA A 296 27.82 49.07 -64.93
N ARG A 297 28.50 47.97 -65.27
CA ARG A 297 29.20 47.85 -66.55
C ARG A 297 28.11 47.83 -67.64
N ASN A 298 28.21 48.73 -68.61
CA ASN A 298 27.31 48.76 -69.75
C ASN A 298 27.24 47.36 -70.40
N PRO A 299 26.04 46.86 -70.74
CA PRO A 299 25.91 45.61 -71.48
C PRO A 299 26.61 45.74 -72.85
N PRO A 300 27.24 44.67 -73.37
CA PRO A 300 27.88 44.69 -74.69
C PRO A 300 26.84 44.91 -75.82
N PRO A 301 27.27 45.48 -76.96
CA PRO A 301 26.38 45.92 -78.03
C PRO A 301 25.63 44.74 -78.70
N THR A 302 24.39 45.03 -79.06
CA THR A 302 23.36 44.16 -79.64
C THR A 302 23.82 43.38 -80.88
N CYS A 303 23.50 42.08 -80.95
CA CYS A 303 23.48 41.34 -82.20
C CYS A 303 22.24 41.75 -83.03
N HIS A 304 22.43 41.77 -84.34
CA HIS A 304 21.57 42.38 -85.35
C HIS A 304 20.12 41.89 -85.39
N ALA A 305 19.21 42.85 -85.53
CA ALA A 305 17.88 42.64 -86.10
C ALA A 305 18.03 42.32 -87.60
N GLY A 306 17.66 41.09 -87.99
CA GLY A 306 17.49 40.66 -89.37
C GLY A 306 16.01 40.61 -89.73
N ASN A 307 15.54 41.67 -90.37
CA ASN A 307 14.44 41.78 -91.34
C ASN A 307 13.12 41.02 -91.08
N LEU A 308 12.15 41.80 -90.61
CA LEU A 308 10.74 41.66 -90.98
C LEU A 308 10.59 41.89 -92.50
N HIS A 309 10.08 40.91 -93.23
CA HIS A 309 9.39 41.15 -94.50
C HIS A 309 7.89 40.94 -94.26
N LEU A 310 7.16 42.06 -94.23
CA LEU A 310 5.73 42.12 -94.50
C LEU A 310 5.57 42.30 -96.01
N TYR A 311 4.81 41.42 -96.65
CA TYR A 311 4.06 41.75 -97.86
C TYR A 311 2.71 41.01 -97.84
N THR A 312 1.66 41.83 -97.80
CA THR A 312 0.31 41.70 -98.41
C THR A 312 -0.41 40.36 -98.32
#